data_AF-A0A520XGW1-F1
#
_entry.id   AF-A0A520XGW1-F1
#
_cell.length_a   1.000
_cell.length_b   1.000
_cell.length_c   1.000
_cell.angle_alpha   90.00
_cell.angle_beta   90.00
_cell.angle_gamma   90.00
#
_symmetry.space_group_name_H-M   'P 1'
#
loop_
_entity.id
_entity.type
_entity.pdbx_description
1 polymer ?
#
loop_
_entity_poly.entity_id
_entity_poly.type
_entity_poly.pdbx_seq_one_letter_code
_entity_poly.pdbx_strand_id
1 'polypeptide(L)'
;MAAAKRPSIIYAVVSRGGRPDLAMESLPEVKAPTLLIVGGNDFEIIELNRTAYKNIPAKKKLEIIPGATHLFEEPGALEEVARLSAEWFLKYL
;
A
#
# COMPACT_ATOMS: atom_id res chain seq x y z
N MET A 1 -8.21 -0.48 -8.11
CA MET A 1 -8.84 -0.63 -9.45
C MET A 1 -8.02 -0.01 -10.59
N ALA A 2 -7.52 1.23 -10.51
CA ALA A 2 -6.82 1.88 -11.63
C ALA A 2 -5.63 1.07 -12.18
N ALA A 3 -4.78 0.54 -11.30
CA ALA A 3 -3.62 -0.27 -11.69
C ALA A 3 -3.99 -1.60 -12.40
N ALA A 4 -5.10 -2.22 -12.01
CA ALA A 4 -5.63 -3.41 -12.67
C ALA A 4 -6.13 -3.11 -14.09
N LYS A 5 -6.85 -2.00 -14.27
CA LYS A 5 -7.42 -1.60 -15.56
C LYS A 5 -6.39 -1.11 -16.58
N ARG A 6 -5.18 -0.77 -16.13
CA ARG A 6 -4.15 -0.10 -16.94
C ARG A 6 -2.76 -0.71 -16.71
N PRO A 7 -2.59 -2.03 -16.91
CA PRO A 7 -1.38 -2.74 -16.50
C PRO A 7 -0.14 -2.38 -17.33
N SER A 8 -0.31 -1.78 -18.51
CA SER A 8 0.79 -1.37 -19.40
C SER A 8 1.34 0.04 -19.13
N ILE A 9 0.65 0.85 -18.32
CA ILE A 9 1.04 2.24 -18.06
C ILE A 9 1.25 2.55 -16.58
N ILE A 10 0.77 1.68 -15.68
CA ILE A 10 1.00 1.80 -14.24
C ILE A 10 2.16 0.87 -13.86
N TYR A 11 3.29 1.46 -13.51
CA TYR A 11 4.53 0.74 -13.23
C TYR A 11 4.79 0.52 -11.73
N ALA A 12 4.18 1.32 -10.86
CA ALA A 12 4.28 1.17 -9.41
C ALA A 12 3.05 1.76 -8.71
N VAL A 13 2.67 1.21 -7.56
CA VAL A 13 1.56 1.67 -6.72
C VAL A 13 2.01 1.80 -5.28
N VAL A 14 1.61 2.88 -4.62
CA VAL A 14 1.67 3.05 -3.17
C VAL A 14 0.27 3.33 -2.64
N SER A 15 -0.16 2.60 -1.61
CA SER A 15 -1.42 2.81 -0.90
C SER A 15 -1.15 3.15 0.56
N ARG A 16 -1.44 4.39 0.98
CA ARG A 16 -1.25 4.88 2.35
C ARG A 16 -2.54 4.82 3.13
N GLY A 17 -2.59 4.04 4.21
CA GLY A 17 -3.76 3.91 5.10
C GLY A 17 -5.05 3.51 4.37
N GLY A 18 -4.92 2.96 3.17
CA GLY A 18 -6.05 2.71 2.28
C GLY A 18 -6.86 1.49 2.68
N ARG A 19 -8.01 1.34 2.02
CA ARG A 19 -8.91 0.18 2.09
C ARG A 19 -8.87 -0.66 0.81
N PRO A 20 -7.72 -1.27 0.44
CA PRO A 20 -7.64 -2.10 -0.76
C PRO A 20 -8.53 -3.33 -0.70
N ASP A 21 -8.97 -3.74 0.49
CA ASP A 21 -9.99 -4.76 0.73
C ASP A 21 -11.35 -4.41 0.08
N LEU A 22 -11.65 -3.13 -0.15
CA LEU A 22 -12.87 -2.74 -0.88
C LEU A 22 -12.74 -2.96 -2.39
N ALA A 23 -11.54 -3.27 -2.88
CA ALA A 23 -11.26 -3.51 -4.29
C ALA A 23 -10.86 -4.97 -4.58
N MET A 24 -11.26 -5.92 -3.72
CA MET A 24 -10.82 -7.32 -3.74
C MET A 24 -10.97 -8.00 -5.10
N GLU A 25 -12.04 -7.72 -5.84
CA GLU A 25 -12.26 -8.29 -7.18
C GLU A 25 -11.20 -7.85 -8.19
N SER A 26 -10.63 -6.65 -8.03
CA SER A 26 -9.60 -6.12 -8.94
C SER A 26 -8.17 -6.42 -8.49
N LEU A 27 -7.94 -6.83 -7.24
CA LEU A 27 -6.59 -7.10 -6.74
C LEU A 27 -5.85 -8.21 -7.51
N PRO A 28 -6.51 -9.32 -7.91
CA PRO A 28 -5.89 -10.37 -8.71
C PRO A 28 -5.38 -9.91 -10.08
N GLU A 29 -5.89 -8.79 -10.60
CA GLU A 29 -5.50 -8.25 -11.89
C GLU A 29 -4.33 -7.24 -11.80
N VAL A 30 -3.92 -6.86 -10.59
CA VAL A 30 -2.83 -5.89 -10.39
C VAL A 30 -1.49 -6.53 -10.74
N LYS A 31 -0.86 -6.02 -11.79
CA LYS A 31 0.49 -6.42 -12.24
C LYS A 31 1.61 -5.50 -11.73
N ALA A 32 1.27 -4.27 -11.36
CA ALA A 32 2.24 -3.29 -10.88
C ALA A 32 2.75 -3.65 -9.47
N PRO A 33 4.08 -3.55 -9.22
CA PRO A 33 4.64 -3.56 -7.88
C PRO A 33 3.88 -2.65 -6.92
N THR A 34 3.32 -3.22 -5.85
CA THR A 34 2.44 -2.50 -4.92
C THR A 34 3.00 -2.46 -3.50
N LEU A 35 3.16 -1.25 -2.96
CA LEU A 35 3.46 -1.00 -1.55
C LEU A 35 2.18 -0.60 -0.81
N LEU A 36 1.87 -1.28 0.29
CA LEU A 36 0.82 -0.92 1.23
C LEU A 36 1.49 -0.37 2.49
N ILE A 37 1.11 0.82 2.96
CA ILE A 37 1.64 1.44 4.19
C ILE A 37 0.48 1.66 5.15
N VAL A 38 0.58 1.16 6.37
CA VAL A 38 -0.46 1.27 7.41
C VAL A 38 0.12 1.78 8.73
N GLY A 39 -0.70 2.45 9.53
CA GLY A 39 -0.33 2.88 10.87
C GLY A 39 -0.34 1.71 11.85
N GLY A 40 0.66 1.62 12.73
CA GLY A 40 0.82 0.55 13.71
C GLY A 40 -0.24 0.52 14.80
N ASN A 41 -0.89 1.67 15.07
CA ASN A 41 -2.00 1.78 16.02
C ASN A 41 -3.37 1.59 15.34
N ASP A 42 -3.40 1.31 14.04
CA ASP A 42 -4.61 1.09 13.25
C ASP A 42 -4.81 -0.41 12.97
N PHE A 43 -5.08 -1.17 14.03
CA PHE A 43 -5.12 -2.64 14.01
C PHE A 43 -6.15 -3.22 13.03
N GLU A 44 -7.31 -2.58 12.91
CA GLU A 44 -8.35 -3.01 11.96
C GLU A 44 -7.85 -2.87 10.51
N ILE A 45 -7.25 -1.71 10.18
CA ILE A 45 -6.72 -1.45 8.85
C ILE A 45 -5.52 -2.35 8.53
N ILE A 46 -4.71 -2.73 9.52
CA ILE A 46 -3.64 -3.71 9.35
C ILE A 46 -4.22 -5.04 8.83
N GLU A 47 -5.23 -5.60 9.50
CA GLU A 47 -5.79 -6.91 9.11
C GLU A 47 -6.51 -6.87 7.76
N LEU A 48 -7.20 -5.77 7.47
CA LEU A 48 -7.82 -5.55 6.16
C LEU A 48 -6.76 -5.45 5.04
N ASN A 49 -5.66 -4.75 5.29
CA ASN A 49 -4.55 -4.67 4.34
C ASN A 49 -3.82 -6.01 4.20
N ARG A 50 -3.66 -6.80 5.27
CA ARG A 50 -3.12 -8.17 5.17
C ARG A 50 -4.01 -9.07 4.30
N THR A 51 -5.32 -8.92 4.41
CA THR A 51 -6.28 -9.68 3.59
C THR A 51 -6.17 -9.28 2.13
N ALA A 52 -6.18 -7.99 1.83
CA ALA A 52 -5.97 -7.48 0.48
C ALA A 52 -4.59 -7.89 -0.09
N TYR A 53 -3.54 -7.79 0.71
CA TYR A 53 -2.17 -8.15 0.33
C TYR A 53 -2.09 -9.57 -0.22
N LYS A 54 -2.80 -10.54 0.37
CA LYS A 54 -2.83 -11.93 -0.12
C LYS A 54 -3.35 -12.04 -1.56
N ASN A 55 -4.25 -11.16 -1.97
CA ASN A 55 -4.94 -11.20 -3.27
C ASN A 55 -4.20 -10.49 -4.41
N ILE A 56 -3.08 -9.80 -4.12
CA ILE A 56 -2.25 -9.15 -5.14
C ILE A 56 -1.19 -10.16 -5.64
N PRO A 57 -1.15 -10.55 -6.92
CA PRO A 57 -0.17 -11.55 -7.40
C PRO A 57 1.20 -10.95 -7.73
N ALA A 58 1.27 -9.64 -7.97
CA ALA A 58 2.52 -8.93 -8.30
C ALA A 58 3.49 -8.83 -7.11
N LYS A 59 4.70 -8.32 -7.38
CA LYS A 59 5.64 -7.90 -6.32
C LYS A 59 4.92 -6.95 -5.37
N LYS A 60 4.98 -7.24 -4.08
CA LYS A 60 4.21 -6.51 -3.08
C LYS A 60 4.96 -6.41 -1.77
N LYS A 61 4.69 -5.34 -1.03
CA LYS A 61 5.21 -5.13 0.33
C LYS A 61 4.14 -4.50 1.21
N LEU A 62 4.09 -4.89 2.47
CA LEU A 62 3.24 -4.26 3.50
C LEU A 62 4.17 -3.70 4.57
N GLU A 63 4.12 -2.39 4.77
CA GLU A 63 4.88 -1.66 5.78
C GLU A 63 3.94 -1.15 6.88
N ILE A 64 4.38 -1.31 8.13
CA ILE A 64 3.62 -0.88 9.31
C ILE A 64 4.48 0.17 10.02
N ILE A 65 3.98 1.39 10.14
CA ILE A 65 4.69 2.49 10.82
C ILE A 65 4.34 2.43 12.31
N PRO A 66 5.28 2.09 13.21
CA PRO A 66 4.99 1.97 14.64
C PRO A 66 4.44 3.28 15.23
N GLY A 67 3.43 3.18 16.07
CA GLY A 67 2.85 4.35 16.76
C GLY A 67 2.00 5.27 15.91
N ALA A 68 1.96 5.09 14.58
CA ALA A 68 1.13 5.90 13.70
C ALA A 68 -0.34 5.46 13.72
N THR A 69 -1.26 6.42 13.72
CA THR A 69 -2.69 6.19 13.50
C THR A 69 -3.06 6.33 12.02
N HIS A 70 -4.35 6.19 11.69
CA HIS A 70 -4.87 6.22 10.33
C HIS A 70 -4.39 7.40 9.47
N LEU A 71 -4.26 8.57 10.09
CA LEU A 71 -3.90 9.82 9.41
C LEU A 71 -2.39 10.07 9.37
N PHE A 72 -1.59 9.33 10.13
CA PHE A 72 -0.14 9.50 10.27
C PHE A 72 0.23 10.91 10.78
N GLU A 73 -0.55 11.49 11.69
CA GLU A 73 -0.30 12.84 12.24
C GLU A 73 0.80 12.85 13.31
N GLU A 74 1.22 11.67 13.78
CA GLU A 74 2.27 11.54 14.76
C GLU A 74 3.62 12.03 14.20
N PRO A 75 4.46 12.66 15.03
CA PRO A 75 5.75 13.17 14.58
C PRO A 75 6.59 12.10 13.87
N GLY A 76 7.06 12.39 12.65
CA GLY A 76 7.88 11.47 11.86
C GLY A 76 7.09 10.45 11.03
N ALA A 77 5.78 10.30 11.24
CA ALA A 77 5.00 9.28 10.55
C ALA A 77 4.84 9.59 9.05
N LEU A 78 4.53 10.84 8.69
CA LEU A 78 4.44 11.25 7.28
C LEU A 78 5.80 11.28 6.59
N GLU A 79 6.86 11.65 7.29
CA GLU A 79 8.23 11.60 6.79
C GLU A 79 8.62 10.17 6.42
N GLU A 80 8.26 9.21 7.27
CA GLU A 80 8.51 7.79 7.01
C GLU A 80 7.65 7.26 5.86
N VAL A 81 6.36 7.64 5.77
CA VAL A 81 5.53 7.34 4.59
C VAL A 81 6.19 7.86 3.32
N ALA A 82 6.68 9.11 3.33
CA ALA A 82 7.30 9.74 2.17
C ALA A 82 8.60 9.03 1.77
N ARG A 83 9.45 8.69 2.76
CA ARG A 83 10.69 7.93 2.53
C ARG A 83 10.43 6.58 1.89
N LEU A 84 9.53 5.79 2.47
CA LEU A 84 9.14 4.46 1.94
C LEU A 84 8.54 4.55 0.53
N SER A 85 7.71 5.57 0.30
CA SER A 85 7.10 5.81 -1.02
C SER A 85 8.16 6.15 -2.06
N ALA A 86 9.09 7.05 -1.74
CA ALA A 86 10.18 7.45 -2.62
C ALA A 86 11.08 6.25 -2.97
N GLU A 87 11.47 5.44 -1.98
CA GLU A 87 12.26 4.23 -2.20
C GLU A 87 11.54 3.22 -3.10
N TRP A 88 10.22 3.07 -2.93
CA TRP A 88 9.44 2.19 -3.79
C TRP A 88 9.44 2.67 -5.24
N PHE A 89 9.18 3.96 -5.46
CA PHE A 89 9.16 4.53 -6.80
C PHE A 89 10.55 4.49 -7.45
N LEU A 90 11.62 4.86 -6.74
CA LEU A 90 12.99 4.79 -7.26
C LEU A 90 13.42 3.37 -7.68
N LYS A 91 12.78 2.35 -7.12
CA LYS A 91 13.07 0.95 -7.43
C LYS A 91 12.29 0.41 -8.64
N TYR A 92 11.13 0.97 -8.94
CA TYR A 92 10.17 0.38 -9.88
C TYR A 92 9.71 1.34 -11.00
N LEU A 93 10.09 2.61 -10.96
CA LEU A 93 10.01 3.59 -12.05
C LEU A 93 11.39 3.83 -12.65
#